data_AF-A0A2M8NFC5-F1
#
_entry.id   AF-A0A2M8NFC5-F1
#
_cell.length_a   1.000
_cell.length_b   1.000
_cell.length_c   1.000
_cell.angle_alpha   90.00
_cell.angle_beta   90.00
_cell.angle_gamma   90.00
#
_symmetry.space_group_name_H-M   'P 1'
#
loop_
_entity.id
_entity.type
_entity.pdbx_description
1 polymer ?
#
loop_
_entity_poly.entity_id
_entity_poly.type
_entity_poly.pdbx_seq_one_letter_code
_entity_poly.pdbx_strand_id
1 'polypeptide(L)'
;DLPRMRQGGMTAEFFAVYVGANYVRDNRSANRALEMIDTVRHDIIARYPNDFVFATSAADIENAKKQGKIAALMSIEGGHAIEDSLRLLRQFYNLGVRYMTLTHSNTNNWADSSGDINRKDIKHHNGLTEFGKRVVREMNRLGMMVDIS
;
A
#
# COMPACT_ATOMS: atom_id res chain seq x y z
N ASP A 1 1.33 -17.72 7.32
CA ASP A 1 1.38 -18.68 6.20
C ASP A 1 -0.02 -19.22 5.95
N LEU A 2 -0.22 -19.92 4.83
CA LEU A 2 -1.53 -20.36 4.40
C LEU A 2 -2.23 -21.31 5.42
N PRO A 3 -1.57 -22.31 6.03
CA PRO A 3 -2.22 -23.17 7.03
C PRO A 3 -2.76 -22.37 8.23
N ARG A 4 -1.99 -21.41 8.75
CA ARG A 4 -2.44 -20.56 9.86
C ARG A 4 -3.54 -19.58 9.46
N MET A 5 -3.50 -19.05 8.23
CA MET A 5 -4.60 -18.22 7.69
C MET A 5 -5.92 -19.01 7.66
N ARG A 6 -5.87 -20.27 7.21
CA ARG A 6 -7.04 -21.16 7.19
C ARG A 6 -7.53 -21.48 8.60
N GLN A 7 -6.63 -21.88 9.49
CA GLN A 7 -6.96 -22.21 10.88
C GLN A 7 -7.57 -21.00 11.62
N GLY A 8 -7.07 -19.79 11.34
CA GLY A 8 -7.56 -18.54 11.93
C GLY A 8 -8.86 -18.02 11.30
N GLY A 9 -9.41 -18.67 10.27
CA GLY A 9 -10.62 -18.21 9.59
C GLY A 9 -10.41 -16.92 8.79
N MET A 10 -9.19 -16.62 8.36
CA MET A 10 -8.88 -15.47 7.52
C MET A 10 -9.61 -15.59 6.18
N THR A 11 -10.34 -14.54 5.79
CA THR A 11 -11.09 -14.51 4.52
C THR A 11 -10.67 -13.38 3.60
N ALA A 12 -9.89 -12.41 4.09
CA ALA A 12 -9.30 -11.34 3.31
C ALA A 12 -7.98 -10.89 3.96
N GLU A 13 -7.02 -10.48 3.15
CA GLU A 13 -5.72 -9.96 3.58
C GLU A 13 -5.31 -8.80 2.66
N PHE A 14 -4.86 -7.70 3.26
CA PHE A 14 -4.10 -6.68 2.53
C PHE A 14 -2.61 -7.00 2.63
N PHE A 15 -2.02 -7.47 1.54
CA PHE A 15 -0.59 -7.67 1.45
C PHE A 15 0.11 -6.32 1.29
N ALA A 16 0.94 -5.97 2.28
CA ALA A 16 1.70 -4.74 2.28
C ALA A 16 2.82 -4.78 1.22
N VAL A 17 2.70 -3.89 0.25
CA VAL A 17 3.75 -3.47 -0.69
C VAL A 17 4.65 -2.49 0.06
N TYR A 18 5.48 -3.04 0.93
CA TYR A 18 6.40 -2.28 1.77
C TYR A 18 7.63 -1.80 1.00
N VAL A 19 7.97 -0.52 1.17
CA VAL A 19 9.19 0.09 0.63
C VAL A 19 10.01 0.66 1.78
N GLY A 20 11.19 0.09 2.03
CA GLY A 20 12.09 0.60 3.06
C GLY A 20 12.59 2.02 2.79
N ALA A 21 12.83 2.79 3.85
CA ALA A 21 13.32 4.17 3.76
C ALA A 21 14.67 4.29 3.03
N ASN A 22 15.47 3.22 2.98
CA ASN A 22 16.73 3.16 2.24
C ASN A 22 16.54 3.33 0.72
N TYR A 23 15.39 2.94 0.16
CA TYR A 23 15.11 3.07 -1.28
C TYR A 23 14.90 4.53 -1.72
N VAL A 24 14.60 5.43 -0.77
CA VAL A 24 14.42 6.86 -1.03
C VAL A 24 15.71 7.50 -1.54
N ARG A 25 16.86 7.09 -0.99
CA ARG A 25 18.18 7.70 -1.29
C ARG A 25 18.57 7.59 -2.76
N ASP A 26 18.17 6.50 -3.40
CA ASP A 26 18.53 6.19 -4.79
C ASP A 26 17.39 6.47 -5.78
N ASN A 27 16.27 7.05 -5.32
CA ASN A 27 15.03 7.19 -6.12
C ASN A 27 14.60 5.85 -6.77
N ARG A 28 14.54 4.79 -5.94
CA ARG A 28 14.13 3.44 -6.35
C ARG A 28 12.87 2.96 -5.63
N SER A 29 12.17 3.87 -4.96
CA SER A 29 10.99 3.53 -4.16
C SER A 29 9.85 2.99 -5.03
N ALA A 30 9.62 3.61 -6.19
CA ALA A 30 8.59 3.16 -7.12
C ALA A 30 8.95 1.81 -7.77
N ASN A 31 10.22 1.63 -8.13
CA ASN A 31 10.70 0.35 -8.67
C ASN A 31 10.52 -0.78 -7.65
N ARG A 32 10.88 -0.55 -6.38
CA ARG A 32 10.66 -1.53 -5.31
C ARG A 32 9.19 -1.83 -5.09
N ALA A 33 8.32 -0.83 -5.15
CA ALA A 33 6.87 -1.04 -5.05
C ALA A 33 6.34 -1.93 -6.18
N LEU A 34 6.83 -1.74 -7.41
CA LEU A 34 6.46 -2.59 -8.54
C LEU A 34 6.91 -4.05 -8.36
N GLU A 35 8.13 -4.28 -7.87
CA GLU A 35 8.60 -5.64 -7.54
C GLU A 35 7.72 -6.32 -6.49
N MET A 36 7.35 -5.58 -5.43
CA MET A 36 6.51 -6.11 -4.36
C MET A 36 5.07 -6.38 -4.84
N ILE A 37 4.51 -5.53 -5.70
CA ILE A 37 3.23 -5.80 -6.39
C ILE A 37 3.34 -7.07 -7.21
N ASP A 38 4.43 -7.25 -7.95
CA ASP A 38 4.69 -8.45 -8.75
C ASP A 38 4.75 -9.71 -7.88
N THR A 39 5.48 -9.67 -6.77
CA THR A 39 5.53 -10.77 -5.78
C THR A 39 4.14 -11.14 -5.27
N VAL A 40 3.29 -10.17 -4.91
CA VAL A 40 1.93 -10.49 -4.46
C VAL A 40 1.12 -11.15 -5.58
N ARG A 41 1.21 -10.63 -6.81
CA ARG A 41 0.44 -11.16 -7.95
C ARG A 41 0.90 -12.55 -8.37
N HIS A 42 2.19 -12.77 -8.48
CA HIS A 42 2.74 -13.99 -9.06
C HIS A 42 3.12 -15.03 -8.01
N ASP A 43 3.89 -14.63 -6.99
CA ASP A 43 4.43 -15.57 -6.01
C ASP A 43 3.43 -15.97 -4.93
N ILE A 44 2.35 -15.20 -4.77
CA ILE A 44 1.26 -15.48 -3.83
C ILE A 44 -0.01 -15.89 -4.60
N ILE A 45 -0.61 -14.96 -5.34
CA ILE A 45 -1.95 -15.20 -5.91
C ILE A 45 -1.90 -16.24 -7.02
N ALA A 46 -1.02 -16.08 -8.02
CA ALA A 46 -0.92 -17.04 -9.12
C ALA A 46 -0.33 -18.38 -8.69
N ARG A 47 0.52 -18.41 -7.66
CA ARG A 47 1.10 -19.63 -7.09
C ARG A 47 0.09 -20.50 -6.34
N TYR A 48 -0.91 -19.88 -5.69
CA TYR A 48 -1.92 -20.59 -4.91
C TYR A 48 -3.35 -20.21 -5.36
N PRO A 49 -3.74 -20.51 -6.61
CA PRO A 49 -4.99 -20.04 -7.21
C PRO A 49 -6.24 -20.72 -6.63
N ASN A 50 -6.06 -21.85 -5.94
CA ASN A 50 -7.13 -22.51 -5.20
C ASN A 50 -7.40 -21.85 -3.84
N ASP A 51 -6.46 -21.05 -3.36
CA ASP A 51 -6.51 -20.45 -2.02
C ASP A 51 -6.79 -18.96 -2.05
N PHE A 52 -6.18 -18.23 -2.99
CA PHE A 52 -6.33 -16.78 -3.12
C PHE A 52 -7.15 -16.38 -4.32
N VAL A 53 -7.80 -15.21 -4.20
CA VAL A 53 -8.40 -14.46 -5.31
C VAL A 53 -7.91 -13.03 -5.22
N PHE A 54 -7.42 -12.48 -6.32
CA PHE A 54 -7.11 -11.06 -6.36
C PHE A 54 -8.39 -10.23 -6.21
N ALA A 55 -8.41 -9.33 -5.24
CA ALA A 55 -9.57 -8.53 -4.91
C ALA A 55 -9.23 -7.04 -4.88
N THR A 56 -10.15 -6.22 -5.39
CA THR A 56 -9.98 -4.77 -5.44
C THR A 56 -11.22 -4.00 -4.99
N SER A 57 -12.24 -4.70 -4.51
CA SER A 57 -13.51 -4.16 -4.04
C SER A 57 -14.08 -4.99 -2.89
N ALA A 58 -15.04 -4.42 -2.16
CA ALA A 58 -15.78 -5.17 -1.14
C ALA A 58 -16.55 -6.36 -1.73
N ALA A 59 -17.11 -6.20 -2.93
CA ALA A 59 -17.79 -7.28 -3.63
C ALA A 59 -16.83 -8.45 -3.96
N ASP A 60 -15.59 -8.16 -4.38
CA ASP A 60 -14.59 -9.20 -4.61
C ASP A 60 -14.28 -9.97 -3.32
N ILE A 61 -14.19 -9.27 -2.18
CA ILE A 61 -13.98 -9.87 -0.87
C ILE A 61 -15.12 -10.83 -0.51
N GLU A 62 -16.36 -10.36 -0.62
CA GLU A 62 -17.54 -11.18 -0.35
C GLU A 62 -17.61 -12.41 -1.27
N ASN A 63 -17.27 -12.24 -2.54
CA ASN A 63 -17.26 -13.33 -3.52
C ASN A 63 -16.16 -14.35 -3.25
N ALA A 64 -14.95 -13.92 -2.89
CA ALA A 64 -13.86 -14.81 -2.50
C ALA A 64 -14.25 -15.65 -1.27
N LYS A 65 -14.86 -15.01 -0.27
CA LYS A 65 -15.38 -15.70 0.93
C LYS A 65 -16.43 -16.76 0.58
N LYS A 66 -17.39 -16.45 -0.31
CA LYS A 66 -18.40 -17.42 -0.78
C LYS A 66 -17.78 -18.61 -1.50
N GLN A 67 -16.66 -18.41 -2.20
CA GLN A 67 -15.90 -19.47 -2.87
C GLN A 67 -14.99 -20.26 -1.92
N GLY A 68 -14.98 -19.94 -0.62
CA GLY A 68 -14.06 -20.56 0.33
C GLY A 68 -12.60 -20.17 0.11
N LYS A 69 -12.33 -19.02 -0.51
CA LYS A 69 -10.99 -18.48 -0.79
C LYS A 69 -10.70 -17.24 0.05
N ILE A 70 -9.43 -16.89 0.13
CA ILE A 70 -8.93 -15.68 0.79
C ILE A 70 -8.83 -14.58 -0.28
N ALA A 71 -9.50 -13.45 -0.05
CA ALA A 71 -9.33 -12.26 -0.88
C ALA A 71 -7.94 -11.65 -0.62
N ALA A 72 -7.11 -11.57 -1.65
CA ALA A 72 -5.80 -10.94 -1.60
C ALA A 72 -5.90 -9.54 -2.20
N LEU A 73 -5.74 -8.52 -1.36
CA LEU A 73 -5.69 -7.11 -1.74
C LEU A 73 -4.25 -6.61 -1.60
N MET A 74 -3.95 -5.47 -2.22
CA MET A 74 -2.65 -4.82 -2.12
C MET A 74 -2.77 -3.43 -1.52
N SER A 75 -1.76 -3.08 -0.74
CA SER A 75 -1.60 -1.75 -0.15
C SER A 75 -0.17 -1.27 -0.27
N ILE A 76 0.04 0.04 -0.39
CA ILE A 76 1.39 0.62 -0.29
C ILE A 76 1.62 1.08 1.14
N GLU A 77 2.75 0.66 1.72
CA GLU A 77 3.17 1.11 3.04
C GLU A 77 4.31 2.13 2.89
N GLY A 78 3.96 3.41 3.07
CA GLY A 78 4.87 4.56 2.96
C GLY A 78 4.71 5.34 1.66
N GLY A 79 4.28 6.60 1.78
CA GLY A 79 4.01 7.49 0.65
C GLY A 79 5.24 7.86 -0.18
N HIS A 80 6.46 7.63 0.30
CA HIS A 80 7.65 7.80 -0.55
C HIS A 80 7.68 6.85 -1.77
N ALA A 81 6.87 5.78 -1.76
CA ALA A 81 6.68 4.90 -2.92
C ALA A 81 6.19 5.63 -4.19
N ILE A 82 5.45 6.75 -4.05
CA ILE A 82 4.96 7.50 -5.20
C ILE A 82 5.95 8.53 -5.74
N GLU A 83 7.14 8.67 -5.14
CA GLU A 83 8.21 9.59 -5.59
C GLU A 83 7.65 10.98 -5.98
N ASP A 84 6.85 11.55 -5.08
CA ASP A 84 6.19 12.86 -5.24
C ASP A 84 5.38 13.02 -6.53
N SER A 85 4.81 11.92 -7.03
CA SER A 85 4.11 11.87 -8.31
C SER A 85 2.70 11.32 -8.19
N LEU A 86 1.71 12.18 -8.43
CA LEU A 86 0.32 11.75 -8.61
C LEU A 86 0.14 10.78 -9.80
N ARG A 87 1.08 10.77 -10.75
CA ARG A 87 1.06 9.80 -11.85
C ARG A 87 1.34 8.40 -11.30
N LEU A 88 2.37 8.24 -10.47
CA LEU A 88 2.69 6.95 -9.85
C LEU A 88 1.56 6.46 -8.93
N LEU A 89 0.97 7.36 -8.13
CA LEU A 89 -0.23 7.04 -7.33
C LEU A 89 -1.34 6.41 -8.18
N ARG A 90 -1.69 7.02 -9.32
CA ARG A 90 -2.70 6.48 -10.24
C ARG A 90 -2.27 5.15 -10.87
N GLN A 91 -0.99 5.01 -11.23
CA GLN A 91 -0.49 3.75 -11.79
C GLN A 91 -0.60 2.61 -10.78
N PHE A 92 -0.22 2.83 -9.52
CA PHE A 92 -0.39 1.82 -8.47
C PHE A 92 -1.85 1.48 -8.22
N TYR A 93 -2.74 2.47 -8.22
CA TYR A 93 -4.18 2.20 -8.16
C TYR A 93 -4.66 1.31 -9.33
N ASN A 94 -4.20 1.58 -10.55
CA ASN A 94 -4.54 0.79 -11.74
C ASN A 94 -3.97 -0.64 -11.68
N LEU A 95 -2.82 -0.82 -11.04
CA LEU A 95 -2.25 -2.16 -10.75
C LEU A 95 -3.04 -2.90 -9.65
N GLY A 96 -3.96 -2.20 -8.98
CA GLY A 96 -4.95 -2.73 -8.06
C GLY A 96 -4.64 -2.51 -6.58
N VAL A 97 -3.72 -1.60 -6.26
CA VAL A 97 -3.53 -1.11 -4.89
C VAL A 97 -4.79 -0.34 -4.45
N ARG A 98 -5.25 -0.58 -3.22
CA ARG A 98 -6.50 0.01 -2.70
C ARG A 98 -6.36 0.86 -1.44
N TYR A 99 -5.23 0.82 -0.77
CA TYR A 99 -4.87 1.86 0.20
C TYR A 99 -3.38 2.22 0.11
N MET A 100 -3.04 3.40 0.62
CA MET A 100 -1.67 3.82 0.84
C MET A 100 -1.53 4.45 2.23
N THR A 101 -0.56 3.98 3.01
CA THR A 101 -0.13 4.64 4.25
C THR A 101 0.67 5.88 3.89
N LEU A 102 0.25 7.06 4.37
CA LEU A 102 0.84 8.35 3.96
C LEU A 102 2.33 8.43 4.26
N THR A 103 2.75 7.90 5.40
CA THR A 103 4.16 7.76 5.81
C THR A 103 4.38 6.37 6.42
N HIS A 104 5.61 5.87 6.35
CA HIS A 104 6.05 4.81 7.26
C HIS A 104 6.67 5.50 8.49
N SER A 105 7.68 4.92 9.13
CA SER A 105 8.48 5.54 10.20
C SER A 105 9.37 6.72 9.78
N ASN A 106 9.33 7.14 8.52
CA ASN A 106 10.09 8.27 7.99
C ASN A 106 9.17 9.32 7.37
N THR A 107 9.38 10.58 7.75
CA THR A 107 8.81 11.76 7.10
C THR A 107 9.26 11.79 5.64
N ASN A 108 8.33 12.06 4.73
CA ASN A 108 8.61 12.23 3.30
C ASN A 108 8.48 13.71 2.90
N ASN A 109 8.59 14.02 1.62
CA ASN A 109 8.58 15.43 1.15
C ASN A 109 7.24 16.13 1.33
N TRP A 110 6.17 15.43 1.71
CA TRP A 110 4.82 15.98 1.74
C TRP A 110 3.94 15.59 2.93
N ALA A 111 4.37 14.67 3.78
CA ALA A 111 3.72 14.26 5.02
C ALA A 111 4.73 13.92 6.12
N ASP A 112 4.40 14.30 7.35
CA ASP A 112 5.17 13.97 8.56
C ASP A 112 4.86 12.55 9.06
N SER A 113 5.88 11.90 9.62
CA SER A 113 5.76 10.60 10.29
C SER A 113 5.75 10.76 11.81
N SER A 114 4.92 9.98 12.48
CA SER A 114 4.99 9.82 13.94
C SER A 114 6.32 9.18 14.39
N GLY A 115 6.96 8.40 13.53
CA GLY A 115 8.19 7.66 13.82
C GLY A 115 9.44 8.53 13.96
N ASP A 116 9.45 9.74 13.39
CA ASP A 116 10.56 10.68 13.47
C ASP A 116 10.17 12.09 13.94
N ILE A 117 8.96 12.26 14.50
CA ILE A 117 8.42 13.57 14.92
C ILE A 117 9.31 14.35 15.90
N ASN A 118 10.07 13.64 16.74
CA ASN A 118 10.97 14.24 17.74
C ASN A 118 12.40 14.47 17.20
N ARG A 119 12.69 14.07 15.96
CA ARG A 119 14.01 14.25 15.35
C ARG A 119 14.19 15.68 14.86
N LYS A 120 15.12 16.40 15.48
CA LYS A 120 15.44 17.80 15.15
C LYS A 120 16.21 17.97 13.83
N ASP A 121 16.80 16.89 13.32
CA ASP A 121 17.55 16.88 12.07
C ASP A 121 16.67 16.57 10.85
N ILE A 122 15.39 16.26 11.07
CA ILE A 122 14.38 16.06 10.03
C ILE A 122 13.55 17.33 9.89
N LYS A 123 13.32 17.75 8.64
CA LYS A 123 12.43 18.87 8.34
C LYS A 123 10.99 18.37 8.31
N HIS A 124 10.21 18.79 9.29
CA HIS A 124 8.77 18.51 9.38
C HIS A 124 7.94 19.60 8.71
N HIS A 125 6.72 19.23 8.31
CA HIS A 125 5.77 20.05 7.54
C HIS A 125 4.61 20.57 8.39
N ASN A 126 4.51 20.14 9.65
CA ASN A 126 3.34 20.32 10.52
C ASN A 126 2.09 19.61 9.96
N GLY A 127 2.26 18.34 9.59
CA GLY A 127 1.24 17.50 8.98
C GLY A 127 1.45 17.34 7.47
N LEU A 128 0.55 17.91 6.67
CA LEU A 128 0.58 17.80 5.20
C LEU A 128 0.97 19.11 4.54
N THR A 129 1.90 19.03 3.58
CA THR A 129 2.15 20.14 2.63
C THR A 129 0.96 20.34 1.68
N GLU A 130 0.98 21.42 0.88
CA GLU A 130 -0.02 21.59 -0.19
C GLU A 130 0.00 20.46 -1.22
N PHE A 131 1.17 19.88 -1.49
CA PHE A 131 1.25 18.69 -2.32
C PHE A 131 0.63 17.47 -1.62
N GLY A 132 0.91 17.25 -0.33
CA GLY A 132 0.30 16.17 0.45
C GLY A 132 -1.22 16.25 0.49
N LYS A 133 -1.78 17.46 0.63
CA LYS A 133 -3.24 17.68 0.50
C LYS A 133 -3.78 17.31 -0.88
N ARG A 134 -3.01 17.54 -1.96
CA ARG A 134 -3.37 17.10 -3.32
C ARG A 134 -3.30 15.58 -3.47
N VAL A 135 -2.33 14.92 -2.83
CA VAL A 135 -2.25 13.45 -2.78
C VAL A 135 -3.51 12.88 -2.14
N VAL A 136 -3.90 13.37 -0.95
CA VAL A 136 -5.12 12.91 -0.27
C VAL A 136 -6.37 13.13 -1.12
N ARG A 137 -6.51 14.30 -1.76
CA ARG A 137 -7.64 14.56 -2.67
C ARG A 137 -7.67 13.61 -3.86
N GLU A 138 -6.52 13.27 -4.42
CA GLU A 138 -6.44 12.31 -5.52
C GLU A 138 -6.79 10.89 -5.06
N MET A 139 -6.36 10.48 -3.86
CA MET A 139 -6.77 9.21 -3.25
C MET A 139 -8.29 9.15 -3.07
N ASN A 140 -8.91 10.22 -2.56
CA ASN A 140 -10.36 10.31 -2.44
C ASN A 140 -11.05 10.22 -3.81
N ARG A 141 -10.54 10.93 -4.84
CA ARG A 141 -11.09 10.87 -6.20
C ARG A 141 -11.01 9.47 -6.81
N LEU A 142 -9.93 8.73 -6.52
CA LEU A 142 -9.75 7.35 -6.98
C LEU A 142 -10.60 6.34 -6.20
N GLY A 143 -11.09 6.69 -5.02
CA GLY A 143 -11.64 5.69 -4.08
C GLY A 143 -10.55 4.82 -3.46
N MET A 144 -9.33 5.34 -3.33
CA MET A 144 -8.24 4.73 -2.58
C MET A 144 -8.34 5.16 -1.11
N MET A 145 -8.27 4.20 -0.20
CA MET A 145 -8.31 4.47 1.24
C MET A 145 -7.01 5.16 1.70
N VAL A 146 -7.18 6.18 2.54
CA VAL A 146 -6.10 6.95 3.16
C VAL A 146 -5.79 6.30 4.51
N ASP A 147 -4.60 5.72 4.62
CA ASP A 147 -4.14 5.08 5.84
C ASP A 147 -3.17 6.01 6.61
N ILE A 148 -3.42 6.13 7.92
CA ILE A 148 -2.77 7.05 8.87
C ILE A 148 -2.17 6.31 10.08
N SER A 149 -1.87 5.02 9.89
CA SER A 149 -1.29 4.12 10.91
C SER A 149 -0.12 4.70 11.69
#